data_AF-A0A1C4FCN5-F1
#
_entry.id   AF-A0A1C4FCN5-F1
#
_cell.length_a   1.000
_cell.length_b   1.000
_cell.length_c   1.000
_cell.angle_alpha   90.00
_cell.angle_beta   90.00
_cell.angle_gamma   90.00
#
_symmetry.space_group_name_H-M   'P 1'
#
loop_
_entity.id
_entity.type
_entity.pdbx_description
1 polymer ?
#
loop_
_entity_poly.entity_id
_entity_poly.type
_entity_poly.pdbx_seq_one_letter_code
_entity_poly.pdbx_strand_id
1 'polypeptide(L)'
;MKFVQPIRDKKKLEEVKEVLRRQSYRDLFLFEMGINTALREKINEYVNGMKETDCLFASKKTGKPITRIQAYRIMNAAAEKVELDEIGTHTLRKTFGYHYYQKTKDVVMLQTIFNHSAPSITLRYIGIQQDEIDKSLEDFSL
;
A
#
# COMPACT_ATOMS: atom_id res chain seq x y z
N MET A 1 -1.42 0.02 19.09
CA MET A 1 -1.19 -0.36 17.67
C MET A 1 -0.18 0.64 17.12
N LYS A 2 0.99 0.21 16.62
CA LYS A 2 1.98 1.14 16.07
C LYS A 2 1.37 1.88 14.87
N PHE A 3 1.49 3.21 14.84
CA PHE A 3 1.06 4.01 13.70
C PHE A 3 2.05 3.80 12.55
N VAL A 4 1.59 3.19 11.47
CA VAL A 4 2.38 3.06 10.24
C VAL A 4 2.04 4.18 9.25
N GLN A 5 3.04 4.67 8.54
CA GLN A 5 2.95 5.82 7.62
C GLN A 5 2.70 5.35 6.17
N PRO A 6 2.17 6.22 5.28
CA PRO A 6 2.22 5.96 3.85
C PRO A 6 3.67 5.97 3.34
N ILE A 7 3.93 5.24 2.26
CA ILE A 7 5.17 5.33 1.51
C ILE A 7 5.06 6.55 0.59
N ARG A 8 5.60 7.69 1.05
CA ARG A 8 5.52 8.97 0.33
C ARG A 8 6.46 9.02 -0.88
N ASP A 9 7.66 8.43 -0.76
CA ASP A 9 8.65 8.43 -1.84
C ASP A 9 8.28 7.43 -2.95
N LYS A 10 8.04 7.96 -4.15
CA LYS A 10 7.75 7.16 -5.34
C LYS A 10 8.95 6.31 -5.78
N LYS A 11 10.17 6.76 -5.55
CA LYS A 11 11.38 5.98 -5.86
C LYS A 11 11.43 4.73 -4.99
N LYS A 12 11.21 4.87 -3.67
CA LYS A 12 11.10 3.72 -2.75
C LYS A 12 9.99 2.76 -3.16
N LEU A 13 8.84 3.25 -3.64
CA LEU A 13 7.77 2.40 -4.15
C LEU A 13 8.22 1.54 -5.34
N GLU A 14 8.92 2.13 -6.31
CA GLU A 14 9.45 1.38 -7.44
C GLU A 14 10.56 0.41 -7.02
N GLU A 15 11.44 0.79 -6.09
CA GLU A 15 12.46 -0.11 -5.53
C GLU A 15 11.84 -1.34 -4.87
N VAL A 16 10.78 -1.18 -4.05
CA VAL A 16 10.04 -2.32 -3.46
C VAL A 16 9.46 -3.22 -4.55
N LYS A 17 8.85 -2.63 -5.59
CA LYS A 17 8.29 -3.40 -6.71
C LYS A 17 9.37 -4.19 -7.45
N GLU A 18 10.54 -3.59 -7.71
CA GLU A 18 11.65 -4.31 -8.35
C GLU A 18 12.14 -5.48 -7.50
N VAL A 19 12.28 -5.27 -6.19
CA VAL A 19 12.68 -6.32 -5.24
C VAL A 19 11.68 -7.47 -5.25
N LEU A 20 10.38 -7.19 -5.27
CA LEU A 20 9.32 -8.20 -5.33
C LEU A 20 9.26 -8.88 -6.70
N ARG A 21 9.39 -8.12 -7.80
CA ARG A 21 9.38 -8.64 -9.17
C ARG A 21 10.48 -9.69 -9.38
N ARG A 22 11.68 -9.42 -8.89
CA ARG A 22 12.82 -10.35 -8.97
C ARG A 22 12.62 -11.63 -8.17
N GLN A 23 11.75 -11.62 -7.15
CA GLN A 23 11.54 -12.76 -6.26
C GLN A 23 10.32 -13.60 -6.66
N SER A 24 9.19 -12.94 -6.93
CA SER A 24 7.94 -13.62 -7.26
C SER A 24 6.92 -12.63 -7.82
N TYR A 25 6.41 -12.93 -9.03
CA TYR A 25 5.30 -12.18 -9.62
C TYR A 25 4.06 -12.16 -8.71
N ARG A 26 3.75 -13.28 -8.01
CA ARG A 26 2.70 -13.36 -6.98
C ARG A 26 2.87 -12.29 -5.90
N ASP A 27 4.08 -12.12 -5.38
CA ASP A 27 4.33 -11.20 -4.26
C ASP A 27 4.31 -9.74 -4.72
N LEU A 28 4.79 -9.47 -5.95
CA LEU A 28 4.59 -8.19 -6.61
C LEU A 28 3.08 -7.88 -6.75
N PHE A 29 2.31 -8.82 -7.28
CA PHE A 29 0.89 -8.62 -7.50
C PHE A 29 0.12 -8.42 -6.19
N LEU A 30 0.48 -9.15 -5.12
CA LEU A 30 -0.04 -8.93 -3.78
C LEU A 30 0.19 -7.49 -3.29
N PHE A 31 1.38 -6.95 -3.52
CA PHE A 31 1.73 -5.57 -3.15
C PHE A 31 0.95 -4.55 -3.99
N GLU A 32 0.91 -4.75 -5.31
CA GLU A 32 0.20 -3.86 -6.23
C GLU A 32 -1.30 -3.83 -5.93
N MET A 33 -1.89 -4.98 -5.58
CA MET A 33 -3.29 -5.07 -5.16
C MET A 33 -3.59 -4.31 -3.87
N GLY A 34 -2.62 -4.22 -2.96
CA GLY A 34 -2.78 -3.43 -1.73
C GLY A 34 -2.78 -1.91 -1.97
N ILE A 35 -2.28 -1.44 -3.13
CA ILE A 35 -2.17 -0.02 -3.46
C ILE A 35 -3.20 0.38 -4.51
N ASN A 36 -3.31 -0.36 -5.61
CA ASN A 36 -4.12 0.06 -6.76
C ASN A 36 -5.51 -0.58 -6.72
N THR A 37 -6.53 0.25 -6.95
CA THR A 37 -7.93 -0.21 -7.06
C THR A 37 -8.31 -0.56 -8.50
N ALA A 38 -7.71 0.09 -9.49
CA ALA A 38 -7.93 -0.18 -10.92
C ALA A 38 -6.98 -1.27 -11.43
N LEU A 39 -7.26 -2.53 -11.07
CA LEU A 39 -6.40 -3.67 -11.44
C LEU A 39 -7.11 -4.72 -12.28
N ARG A 40 -8.25 -4.43 -12.89
CA ARG A 40 -9.06 -5.46 -13.59
C ARG A 40 -8.25 -6.24 -14.63
N GLU A 41 -7.48 -5.54 -15.46
CA GLU A 41 -6.64 -6.18 -16.48
C GLU A 41 -5.53 -7.04 -15.83
N LYS A 42 -4.83 -6.49 -14.84
CA LYS A 42 -3.79 -7.23 -14.10
C LYS A 42 -4.33 -8.42 -13.32
N ILE A 43 -5.54 -8.33 -12.78
CA ILE A 43 -6.24 -9.45 -12.12
C ILE A 43 -6.50 -10.54 -13.17
N ASN A 44 -7.06 -10.18 -14.32
CA ASN A 44 -7.33 -11.15 -15.39
C ASN A 44 -6.04 -11.83 -15.88
N GLU A 45 -4.95 -11.08 -16.03
CA GLU A 45 -3.64 -11.63 -16.37
C GLU A 45 -3.13 -12.58 -15.27
N TYR A 46 -3.24 -12.16 -14.01
CA TYR A 46 -2.75 -12.92 -12.87
C TYR A 46 -3.52 -14.23 -12.66
N VAL A 47 -4.84 -14.22 -12.85
CA VAL A 47 -5.70 -15.40 -12.67
C VAL A 47 -5.75 -16.29 -13.91
N ASN A 48 -5.06 -15.92 -15.00
CA ASN A 48 -5.06 -16.72 -16.21
C ASN A 48 -4.46 -18.12 -15.94
N GLY A 49 -5.22 -19.16 -16.24
CA GLY A 49 -4.86 -20.56 -15.97
C GLY A 49 -5.16 -21.02 -14.54
N MET A 50 -5.69 -20.17 -13.67
CA MET A 50 -6.21 -20.58 -12.35
C MET A 50 -7.61 -21.17 -12.47
N LYS A 51 -7.92 -22.14 -11.62
CA LYS A 51 -9.29 -22.63 -11.41
C LYS A 51 -10.04 -21.70 -10.46
N GLU A 52 -11.36 -21.70 -10.53
CA GLU A 52 -12.21 -20.89 -9.64
C GLU A 52 -12.02 -21.20 -8.15
N THR A 53 -11.59 -22.43 -7.82
CA THR A 53 -11.33 -22.88 -6.46
C THR A 53 -9.91 -22.62 -5.98
N ASP A 54 -9.03 -22.13 -6.87
CA ASP A 54 -7.63 -21.89 -6.52
C ASP A 54 -7.50 -20.66 -5.62
N CYS A 55 -6.56 -20.73 -4.69
CA CYS A 55 -6.24 -19.62 -3.81
C CYS A 55 -5.47 -18.55 -4.59
N LEU A 56 -5.96 -17.32 -4.64
CA LEU A 56 -5.27 -16.18 -5.29
C LEU A 56 -3.80 -16.06 -4.83
N PHE A 57 -3.56 -16.23 -3.53
CA PHE A 57 -2.23 -16.16 -2.95
C PHE A 57 -1.93 -17.43 -2.16
N ALA A 58 -1.48 -18.47 -2.86
CA ALA A 58 -1.10 -19.74 -2.25
C ALA A 58 0.33 -19.70 -1.66
N SER A 59 0.52 -20.34 -0.52
CA SER A 59 1.82 -20.63 0.08
C SER A 59 2.59 -21.63 -0.77
N LYS A 60 3.86 -21.33 -1.09
CA LYS A 60 4.74 -22.24 -1.84
C LYS A 60 5.01 -23.56 -1.09
N LYS A 61 4.91 -23.54 0.25
CA LYS A 61 5.18 -24.71 1.10
C LYS A 61 3.98 -25.64 1.25
N THR A 62 2.78 -25.08 1.31
CA THR A 62 1.58 -25.84 1.73
C THR A 62 0.47 -25.87 0.68
N GLY A 63 0.55 -25.05 -0.38
CA GLY A 63 -0.52 -24.87 -1.36
C GLY A 63 -1.78 -24.15 -0.83
N LYS A 64 -1.86 -23.90 0.48
CA LYS A 64 -2.98 -23.22 1.15
C LYS A 64 -2.85 -21.70 1.07
N PRO A 65 -3.91 -20.91 1.33
CA PRO A 65 -3.81 -19.46 1.38
C PRO A 65 -2.70 -18.98 2.31
N ILE A 66 -1.99 -17.93 1.92
CA ILE A 66 -1.04 -17.26 2.83
C ILE A 66 -1.79 -16.67 4.03
N THR A 67 -1.13 -16.70 5.19
CA THR A 67 -1.65 -16.03 6.39
C THR A 67 -1.34 -14.54 6.31
N ARG A 68 -2.03 -13.73 7.13
CA ARG A 68 -1.72 -12.29 7.30
C ARG A 68 -0.28 -12.07 7.74
N ILE A 69 0.23 -12.96 8.60
CA ILE A 69 1.63 -12.94 9.07
C ILE A 69 2.58 -13.19 7.90
N GLN A 70 2.25 -14.12 7.01
CA GLN A 70 3.08 -14.37 5.83
C GLN A 70 3.07 -13.18 4.86
N ALA A 71 1.92 -12.56 4.62
CA ALA A 71 1.84 -11.34 3.83
C ALA A 71 2.70 -10.22 4.44
N TYR A 72 2.59 -10.01 5.76
CA TYR A 72 3.42 -9.04 6.50
C TYR A 72 4.93 -9.34 6.34
N ARG A 73 5.35 -10.60 6.47
CA ARG A 73 6.75 -11.00 6.30
C ARG A 73 7.27 -10.75 4.89
N ILE A 74 6.47 -11.07 3.87
CA ILE A 74 6.83 -10.81 2.46
C ILE A 74 7.06 -9.32 2.24
N MET A 75 6.15 -8.47 2.73
CA MET A 75 6.26 -7.02 2.54
C MET A 75 7.46 -6.44 3.29
N ASN A 76 7.67 -6.82 4.55
CA ASN A 76 8.77 -6.26 5.33
C ASN A 76 10.14 -6.78 4.88
N ALA A 77 10.24 -8.02 4.38
CA ALA A 77 11.47 -8.50 3.75
C ALA A 77 11.83 -7.71 2.47
N ALA A 78 10.84 -7.15 1.76
CA ALA A 78 11.10 -6.27 0.63
C ALA A 78 11.43 -4.84 1.08
N ALA A 79 10.76 -4.34 2.11
CA ALA A 79 11.00 -3.02 2.70
C ALA A 79 12.43 -2.89 3.25
N GLU A 80 12.90 -3.90 3.99
CA GLU A 80 14.25 -3.93 4.58
C GLU A 80 15.35 -3.79 3.53
N LYS A 81 15.18 -4.45 2.37
CA LYS A 81 16.14 -4.41 1.25
C LYS A 81 16.27 -3.03 0.61
N VAL A 82 15.32 -2.15 0.85
CA VAL A 82 15.30 -0.79 0.32
C VAL A 82 15.34 0.24 1.45
N GLU A 83 15.74 -0.15 2.66
CA GLU A 83 15.85 0.75 3.82
C GLU A 83 14.56 1.55 4.08
N LEU A 84 13.42 0.90 3.85
CA LEU A 84 12.11 1.47 4.15
C LEU A 84 11.67 0.98 5.53
N ASP A 85 11.06 1.88 6.29
CA ASP A 85 10.38 1.54 7.54
C ASP A 85 9.32 0.46 7.35
N GLU A 86 8.89 -0.11 8.47
CA GLU A 86 7.90 -1.20 8.53
C GLU A 86 6.66 -0.94 7.65
N ILE A 87 6.37 -1.89 6.76
CA ILE A 87 5.10 -1.96 6.01
C ILE A 87 4.08 -2.70 6.88
N GLY A 88 3.20 -1.95 7.53
CA GLY A 88 2.11 -2.49 8.33
C GLY A 88 0.84 -2.75 7.54
N THR A 89 -0.19 -3.25 8.25
CA THR A 89 -1.49 -3.66 7.67
C THR A 89 -2.22 -2.55 6.92
N HIS A 90 -1.95 -1.27 7.24
CA HIS A 90 -2.58 -0.12 6.61
C HIS A 90 -1.66 0.68 5.68
N THR A 91 -0.35 0.38 5.65
CA THR A 91 0.63 1.17 4.88
C THR A 91 0.22 1.27 3.42
N LEU A 92 -0.09 0.15 2.75
CA LEU A 92 -0.43 0.15 1.32
C LEU A 92 -1.69 0.97 1.00
N ARG A 93 -2.73 0.85 1.84
CA ARG A 93 -3.97 1.63 1.69
C ARG A 93 -3.74 3.13 1.95
N LYS A 94 -2.92 3.47 2.94
CA LYS A 94 -2.51 4.87 3.20
C LYS A 94 -1.69 5.43 2.04
N THR A 95 -0.74 4.66 1.50
CA THR A 95 0.06 5.01 0.33
C THR A 95 -0.83 5.36 -0.86
N PHE A 96 -1.82 4.53 -1.16
CA PHE A 96 -2.79 4.82 -2.21
C PHE A 96 -3.49 6.17 -1.98
N GLY A 97 -4.07 6.36 -0.79
CA GLY A 97 -4.81 7.58 -0.46
C GLY A 97 -3.93 8.82 -0.49
N TYR A 98 -2.69 8.72 -0.02
CA TYR A 98 -1.71 9.80 -0.07
C TYR A 98 -1.43 10.24 -1.51
N HIS A 99 -1.04 9.30 -2.38
CA HIS A 99 -0.71 9.63 -3.78
C HIS A 99 -1.94 10.07 -4.59
N TYR A 100 -3.10 9.47 -4.33
CA TYR A 100 -4.35 9.92 -4.93
C TYR A 100 -4.65 11.38 -4.55
N TYR A 101 -4.64 11.70 -3.25
CA TYR A 101 -4.89 13.06 -2.77
C TYR A 101 -3.88 14.06 -3.32
N GLN A 102 -2.60 13.71 -3.36
CA GLN A 102 -1.58 14.60 -3.94
C GLN A 102 -1.85 14.94 -5.41
N LYS A 103 -2.43 14.00 -6.17
CA LYS A 103 -2.76 14.20 -7.59
C LYS A 103 -4.09 14.93 -7.82
N THR A 104 -5.13 14.60 -7.06
CA THR A 104 -6.51 15.04 -7.34
C THR A 104 -7.01 16.11 -6.37
N LYS A 105 -6.43 16.18 -5.17
CA LYS A 105 -6.91 16.97 -4.02
C LYS A 105 -8.36 16.65 -3.62
N ASP A 106 -8.90 15.53 -4.08
CA ASP A 106 -10.28 15.10 -3.82
C ASP A 106 -10.35 14.19 -2.58
N VAL A 107 -10.50 14.82 -1.42
CA VAL A 107 -10.66 14.13 -0.14
C VAL A 107 -12.05 13.48 0.01
N VAL A 108 -13.08 14.01 -0.66
CA VAL A 108 -14.46 13.52 -0.55
C VAL A 108 -14.54 12.14 -1.19
N MET A 109 -13.96 11.98 -2.38
CA MET A 109 -13.88 10.68 -3.03
C MET A 109 -13.09 9.67 -2.18
N LEU A 110 -11.97 10.09 -1.58
CA LEU A 110 -11.20 9.22 -0.70
C LEU A 110 -11.97 8.85 0.58
N GLN A 111 -12.74 9.76 1.15
CA GLN A 111 -13.64 9.47 2.27
C GLN A 111 -14.62 8.36 1.89
N THR A 112 -15.24 8.43 0.71
CA THR A 112 -16.13 7.38 0.20
C THR A 112 -15.40 6.06 0.00
N ILE A 113 -14.24 6.06 -0.67
CA ILE A 113 -13.43 4.86 -0.92
C ILE A 113 -12.98 4.22 0.40
N PHE A 114 -12.64 5.04 1.39
CA PHE A 114 -12.19 4.58 2.70
C PHE A 114 -13.30 4.30 3.70
N ASN A 115 -14.55 4.67 3.36
CA ASN A 115 -15.71 4.60 4.24
C ASN A 115 -15.45 5.30 5.59
N HIS A 116 -14.85 6.49 5.56
CA HIS A 116 -14.63 7.32 6.74
C HIS A 116 -15.82 8.26 6.98
N SER A 117 -16.09 8.59 8.25
CA SER A 117 -17.22 9.45 8.60
C SER A 117 -17.00 10.93 8.29
N ALA A 118 -15.75 11.37 8.08
CA ALA A 118 -15.44 12.75 7.71
C ALA A 118 -14.16 12.87 6.85
N PRO A 119 -14.03 13.91 6.01
CA PRO A 119 -12.81 14.19 5.23
C PRO A 119 -11.55 14.35 6.10
N SER A 120 -11.68 14.99 7.27
CA SER A 120 -10.57 15.21 8.20
C SER A 120 -9.95 13.90 8.71
N ILE A 121 -10.78 12.87 8.91
CA ILE A 121 -10.32 11.53 9.28
C ILE A 121 -9.48 10.94 8.15
N THR A 122 -9.91 11.12 6.90
CA THR A 122 -9.14 10.70 5.72
C THR A 122 -7.79 11.42 5.65
N LEU A 123 -7.75 12.75 5.75
CA LEU A 123 -6.50 13.52 5.70
C LEU A 123 -5.51 13.10 6.78
N ARG A 124 -5.99 12.87 8.01
CA ARG A 124 -5.18 12.31 9.09
C ARG A 124 -4.71 10.89 8.80
N TYR A 125 -5.61 10.04 8.31
CA TYR A 125 -5.31 8.64 8.01
C TYR A 125 -4.18 8.51 6.97
N ILE A 126 -4.22 9.33 5.91
CA ILE A 126 -3.22 9.33 4.84
C ILE A 126 -1.98 10.18 5.14
N GLY A 127 -1.90 10.81 6.33
CA GLY A 127 -0.72 11.56 6.77
C GLY A 127 -0.61 13.01 6.28
N ILE A 128 -1.53 13.50 5.44
CA ILE A 128 -1.49 14.86 4.89
C ILE A 128 -1.58 15.93 5.97
N GLN A 129 -2.43 15.72 6.99
CA GLN A 129 -2.58 16.68 8.08
C GLN A 129 -1.26 16.91 8.82
N GLN A 130 -0.44 15.85 9.00
CA GLN A 130 0.86 16.00 9.66
C GLN A 130 1.83 16.76 8.75
N ASP A 131 1.90 16.39 7.46
CA ASP A 131 2.77 17.04 6.48
C ASP A 131 2.48 18.55 6.36
N GLU A 132 1.20 18.96 6.44
CA GLU A 132 0.79 20.37 6.41
C GLU A 132 1.20 21.13 7.69
N ILE A 133 1.08 20.49 8.86
CA ILE A 133 1.52 21.07 10.14
C ILE A 133 3.03 21.28 10.09
N ASP A 134 3.79 20.25 9.71
CA ASP A 134 5.26 20.29 9.68
C ASP A 134 5.74 21.41 8.76
N LYS A 135 5.15 21.52 7.56
CA LYS A 135 5.45 22.60 6.61
C LYS A 135 5.13 23.99 7.17
N SER A 136 4.00 24.15 7.85
CA SER A 136 3.61 25.45 8.44
C SER A 136 4.58 25.94 9.52
N LEU A 137 5.25 25.01 10.21
CA LEU A 137 6.23 25.32 11.26
C LEU A 137 7.60 25.66 10.66
N GLU A 138 7.98 25.04 9.53
CA GLU A 138 9.24 25.36 8.83
C GLU A 138 9.29 26.82 8.37
N ASP A 139 8.15 27.36 7.92
CA ASP A 139 8.05 28.74 7.41
C ASP A 139 7.85 29.79 8.54
N PHE A 140 7.74 29.38 9.80
CA PHE A 140 7.43 30.27 10.91
C PHE A 140 8.70 30.75 11.66
N SER A 141 8.88 32.08 11.73
CA SER A 141 9.87 32.76 12.60
C SER A 141 9.21 33.93 13.33
N LEU A 142 9.61 34.17 14.59
CA LEU A 142 9.19 35.32 15.41
C LEU A 142 10.06 36.56 15.17
#